data_AF-A0A0C1NVS1-F1
#
_entry.id   AF-A0A0C1NVS1-F1
#
_cell.length_a   1.000
_cell.length_b   1.000
_cell.length_c   1.000
_cell.angle_alpha   90.00
_cell.angle_beta   90.00
_cell.angle_gamma   90.00
#
_symmetry.space_group_name_H-M   'P 1'
#
loop_
_entity.id
_entity.type
_entity.pdbx_description
1 polymer ?
#
loop_
_entity_poly.entity_id
_entity_poly.type
_entity_poly.pdbx_seq_one_letter_code
_entity_poly.pdbx_strand_id
1 'polypeptide(L)' 'YPRNLKGDEIIMEARIMAVADVVEAMASHRPYRPALGIDATMEEIEKNRGILYDVAVADACLRLFREKGYNLLV' A
#
# COMPACT_ATOMS: atom_id res chain seq x y z
N TYR A 1 -10.73 10.71 -5.87
CA TYR A 1 -11.71 10.66 -6.99
C TYR A 1 -12.73 9.54 -6.72
N PRO A 2 -13.86 9.44 -7.46
CA PRO A 2 -14.48 10.53 -8.22
C PRO A 2 -15.08 11.60 -7.28
N ARG A 3 -15.41 11.23 -6.03
CA ARG A 3 -16.11 12.09 -5.07
C ARG A 3 -15.22 13.05 -4.26
N ASN A 4 -13.91 13.07 -4.55
CA ASN A 4 -12.91 13.88 -3.84
C ASN A 4 -12.93 13.77 -2.29
N LEU A 5 -13.33 12.60 -1.78
CA LEU A 5 -13.37 12.28 -0.35
C LEU A 5 -11.96 12.32 0.24
N LYS A 6 -11.85 12.71 1.51
CA LYS A 6 -10.59 12.80 2.26
C LYS A 6 -10.71 12.16 3.64
N GLY A 7 -9.60 11.58 4.11
CA GLY A 7 -9.49 11.07 5.48
C GLY A 7 -10.65 10.14 5.87
N ASP A 8 -11.42 10.55 6.87
CA ASP A 8 -12.54 9.77 7.42
C ASP A 8 -13.81 9.78 6.57
N GLU A 9 -13.87 10.60 5.52
CA GLU A 9 -14.92 10.49 4.50
C GLU A 9 -14.77 9.22 3.65
N ILE A 10 -13.57 8.61 3.66
CA ILE A 10 -13.28 7.34 3.02
C ILE A 10 -13.44 6.24 4.07
N ILE A 11 -14.36 5.31 3.83
CA ILE A 11 -14.57 4.16 4.72
C ILE A 11 -13.29 3.34 4.88
N MET A 12 -13.11 2.72 6.05
CA MET A 12 -11.88 2.03 6.43
C MET A 12 -11.48 0.95 5.40
N GLU A 13 -12.46 0.19 4.90
CA GLU A 13 -12.26 -0.88 3.93
C GLU A 13 -11.65 -0.36 2.63
N ALA A 14 -12.10 0.81 2.17
CA ALA A 14 -11.55 1.44 0.96
C ALA A 14 -10.12 1.96 1.18
N ARG A 15 -9.79 2.44 2.39
CA ARG A 15 -8.43 2.85 2.75
C ARG A 15 -7.48 1.64 2.79
N ILE A 16 -7.94 0.50 3.31
CA ILE A 16 -7.21 -0.77 3.30
C ILE A 16 -6.97 -1.26 1.86
N MET A 17 -8.02 -1.29 1.05
CA MET A 17 -7.94 -1.72 -0.34
C MET A 17 -6.96 -0.86 -1.15
N ALA A 18 -6.91 0.46 -0.91
CA ALA A 18 -5.99 1.36 -1.61
C ALA A 18 -4.52 1.00 -1.36
N VAL A 19 -4.14 0.70 -0.10
CA VAL A 19 -2.77 0.28 0.21
C VAL A 19 -2.46 -1.10 -0.36
N ALA A 20 -3.40 -2.05 -0.23
CA ALA A 20 -3.22 -3.41 -0.76
C ALA A 20 -3.04 -3.40 -2.29
N ASP A 21 -3.83 -2.61 -3.02
CA ASP A 21 -3.74 -2.49 -4.49
C ASP A 21 -2.40 -1.91 -4.93
N VAL A 22 -1.88 -0.90 -4.22
CA VAL A 22 -0.55 -0.33 -4.52
C VAL A 22 0.55 -1.34 -4.29
N VAL A 23 0.50 -2.08 -3.17
CA VAL A 23 1.51 -3.10 -2.85
C VAL A 23 1.55 -4.16 -3.96
N GLU A 24 0.39 -4.69 -4.35
CA GLU A 24 0.28 -5.66 -5.44
C GLU A 24 0.77 -5.06 -6.76
N ALA A 25 0.39 -3.81 -7.07
CA ALA A 25 0.79 -3.18 -8.33
C ALA A 25 2.28 -2.90 -8.47
N MET A 26 2.98 -2.69 -7.34
CA MET A 26 4.42 -2.40 -7.34
C MET A 26 5.29 -3.64 -7.18
N ALA A 27 4.84 -4.59 -6.37
CA ALA A 27 5.58 -5.81 -6.06
C ALA A 27 5.44 -6.88 -7.14
N SER A 28 4.34 -6.89 -7.90
CA SER A 28 4.08 -7.91 -8.92
C SER A 28 4.62 -7.50 -10.29
N HIS A 29 5.10 -8.48 -11.05
CA HIS A 29 5.50 -8.24 -12.43
C HIS A 29 4.28 -8.05 -13.33
N ARG A 30 4.25 -6.97 -14.11
CA ARG A 30 3.24 -6.73 -15.15
C ARG A 30 3.90 -6.68 -16.53
N PRO A 31 3.17 -7.00 -17.62
CA PRO A 31 3.67 -6.73 -18.96
C PRO A 31 4.16 -5.28 -19.06
N TYR A 32 5.39 -5.09 -19.51
CA TYR A 32 6.06 -3.77 -19.66
C TYR A 32 6.45 -3.04 -18.37
N ARG A 33 6.22 -3.63 -17.18
CA ARG A 33 6.67 -3.07 -15.90
C ARG A 33 7.23 -4.19 -15.02
N PRO A 34 8.56 -4.31 -14.92
CA PRO A 34 9.19 -5.19 -13.94
C PRO A 34 8.70 -4.87 -12.54
N ALA A 35 8.59 -5.90 -11.69
CA ALA A 35 8.39 -5.71 -10.27
C ALA A 35 9.50 -4.81 -9.70
N LEU A 36 9.13 -3.85 -8.85
CA LEU A 36 10.12 -3.02 -8.14
C LEU A 36 10.66 -3.74 -6.90
N GLY A 37 10.00 -4.82 -6.48
CA GLY A 37 10.34 -5.60 -5.28
C GLY A 37 9.68 -5.07 -4.01
N ILE A 38 9.70 -5.91 -2.97
CA ILE A 38 9.03 -5.62 -1.69
C ILE A 38 9.67 -4.43 -0.99
N ASP A 39 11.00 -4.31 -0.99
CA ASP A 39 11.71 -3.23 -0.29
C ASP A 39 11.31 -1.85 -0.86
N ALA A 40 11.40 -1.68 -2.17
CA ALA A 40 10.98 -0.45 -2.85
C ALA A 40 9.49 -0.15 -2.66
N THR A 41 8.65 -1.19 -2.59
CA THR A 41 7.23 -1.04 -2.31
C THR A 41 7.00 -0.54 -0.88
N MET A 42 7.71 -1.07 0.12
CA MET A 42 7.58 -0.62 1.50
C MET A 42 8.11 0.81 1.69
N GLU A 43 9.19 1.20 0.99
CA GLU A 43 9.67 2.58 0.98
C GLU A 43 8.63 3.56 0.43
N GLU A 44 7.91 3.21 -0.64
CA GLU A 44 6.84 4.06 -1.20
C GLU A 44 5.66 4.21 -0.23
N ILE A 45 5.25 3.13 0.45
CA ILE A 45 4.19 3.17 1.47
C ILE A 45 4.61 4.07 2.64
N GLU A 46 5.84 3.92 3.13
CA GLU A 46 6.37 4.73 4.23
C GLU A 46 6.48 6.21 3.87
N LYS A 47 7.01 6.51 2.68
CA LYS A 47 7.19 7.88 2.18
C LYS A 47 5.88 8.65 2.04
N ASN A 48 4.80 7.97 1.62
CA ASN A 48 3.50 8.60 1.38
C ASN A 48 2.48 8.40 2.50
N ARG A 49 2.91 7.82 3.64
CA ARG A 49 2.11 7.66 4.84
C ARG A 49 1.57 9.01 5.34
N GLY A 50 0.26 9.11 5.53
CA GLY A 50 -0.42 10.34 5.95
C GLY A 50 -0.59 11.39 4.86
N ILE A 51 -0.10 11.14 3.64
CA ILE A 51 -0.25 12.01 2.47
C ILE A 51 -1.21 11.37 1.47
N LEU A 52 -0.85 10.18 0.97
CA LEU A 52 -1.68 9.39 0.05
C LEU A 52 -2.44 8.28 0.77
N TYR A 53 -1.86 7.78 1.87
CA TYR A 53 -2.39 6.63 2.60
C TYR A 53 -2.81 7.02 4.01
N ASP A 54 -3.87 6.39 4.48
CA ASP A 54 -4.24 6.47 5.90
C ASP A 54 -3.11 5.96 6.78
N VAL A 55 -2.82 6.68 7.85
CA VAL A 55 -1.70 6.41 8.75
C VAL A 55 -1.81 5.01 9.37
N ALA A 56 -2.99 4.65 9.88
CA ALA A 56 -3.18 3.38 10.57
C ALA A 56 -3.07 2.20 9.60
N VAL A 57 -3.55 2.36 8.37
CA VAL A 57 -3.47 1.34 7.33
C VAL A 57 -2.03 1.15 6.84
N ALA A 58 -1.32 2.25 6.56
CA ALA A 58 0.08 2.19 6.13
C ALA A 58 0.96 1.52 7.21
N ASP A 59 0.78 1.89 8.47
CA ASP A 59 1.50 1.29 9.60
C ASP A 59 1.19 -0.21 9.72
N ALA A 60 -0.08 -0.61 9.56
CA ALA A 60 -0.45 -2.02 9.59
C ALA A 60 0.23 -2.81 8.47
N CYS A 61 0.31 -2.24 7.26
CA CYS A 61 1.01 -2.84 6.12
C CYS A 61 2.51 -2.98 6.39
N LEU A 62 3.18 -1.90 6.80
CA LEU A 62 4.62 -1.91 7.09
C LEU A 62 4.97 -2.95 8.17
N ARG A 63 4.18 -3.03 9.24
CA ARG A 63 4.38 -4.03 10.30
C ARG A 63 4.18 -5.46 9.80
N LEU A 64 3.19 -5.69 8.93
CA LEU A 64 2.95 -7.02 8.36
C LEU A 64 4.18 -7.52 7.57
N PHE A 65 4.79 -6.66 6.75
CA PHE A 65 5.97 -7.03 5.96
C PHE A 65 7.26 -7.06 6.77
N ARG A 66 7.53 -6.03 7.60
CA ARG A 66 8.81 -5.86 8.31
C ARG A 66 8.92 -6.69 9.59
N GLU A 67 7.83 -6.82 10.36
CA GLU A 67 7.87 -7.48 11.68
C GLU A 67 7.36 -8.92 11.60
N LYS A 68 6.31 -9.16 10.81
CA LYS A 68 5.66 -10.47 10.74
C LYS A 68 6.19 -11.38 9.63
N GLY A 69 7.13 -10.89 8.82
CA GLY A 69 7.77 -11.67 7.76
C GLY A 69 6.78 -12.18 6.71
N TYR A 70 5.76 -11.39 6.40
CA TYR A 70 4.79 -11.77 5.36
C TYR A 70 5.47 -11.81 3.99
N ASN A 71 5.35 -12.95 3.31
CA ASN A 71 5.82 -13.13 1.95
C ASN A 71 4.64 -12.99 0.99
N LEU A 72 4.70 -11.96 0.14
CA LEU A 72 3.73 -11.79 -0.93
C LEU A 72 3.96 -12.86 -2.00
N LEU A 73 2.95 -13.68 -2.26
CA LEU A 73 2.97 -14.68 -3.32
C LEU A 73 2.47 -14.02 -4.60
N VAL A 74 3.40 -13.52 -5.42
CA VAL A 74 3.13 -12.79 -6.67
C VAL A 74 3.92 -13.34 -7.84
#